data_AF-A0A7V6FCP4-F1
#
_entry.id   AF-A0A7V6FCP4-F1
#
_cell.length_a   1.000
_cell.length_b   1.000
_cell.length_c   1.000
_cell.angle_alpha   90.00
_cell.angle_beta   90.00
_cell.angle_gamma   90.00
#
_symmetry.space_group_name_H-M   'P 1'
#
loop_
_entity.id
_entity.type
_entity.pdbx_description
1 polymer ?
#
loop_
_entity_poly.entity_id
_entity_poly.type
_entity_poly.pdbx_seq_one_letter_code
_entity_poly.pdbx_strand_id
1 'polypeptide(L)' 'MKLTILQINDTHGYLELHPEHFYGPEGIEVRPAGGYARLKSLVESIRQAEEHVLLFDNGDTIHGTFDASSPRAGI' A
#
# COMPACT_ATOMS: atom_id res chain seq x y z
N MET A 1 18.23 18.20 12.32
CA MET A 1 17.71 16.82 12.21
C MET A 1 16.42 16.86 11.40
N LYS A 2 16.30 16.10 10.32
CA LYS A 2 15.07 15.96 9.51
C LYS A 2 14.52 14.55 9.73
N LEU A 3 13.26 14.42 10.11
CA LEU A 3 12.57 13.13 10.25
C LEU A 3 11.56 12.97 9.12
N THR A 4 11.66 11.88 8.38
CA THR A 4 10.74 11.50 7.31
C THR A 4 9.76 10.46 7.85
N ILE A 5 8.47 10.77 7.80
CA ILE A 5 7.40 9.88 8.26
C ILE A 5 6.66 9.36 7.03
N LEU A 6 6.62 8.05 6.88
CA LEU A 6 5.80 7.34 5.91
C LEU A 6 4.63 6.70 6.63
N GLN A 7 3.46 6.73 6.01
CA GLN A 7 2.24 6.17 6.58
C GLN A 7 1.50 5.36 5.53
N ILE A 8 1.00 4.20 5.93
CA ILE A 8 -0.03 3.43 5.23
C ILE A 8 -1.19 3.19 6.18
N ASN A 9 -2.38 2.98 5.64
CA ASN A 9 -3.60 2.66 6.38
C ASN A 9 -4.58 1.94 5.47
N ASP A 10 -5.61 1.32 6.05
CA ASP A 10 -6.80 0.83 5.35
C ASP A 10 -6.45 -0.06 4.15
N THR A 11 -5.35 -0.81 4.23
CA THR A 11 -4.86 -1.59 3.09
C THR A 11 -5.75 -2.79 2.83
N HIS A 12 -6.56 -3.19 3.81
CA HIS A 12 -7.63 -4.18 3.68
C HIS A 12 -7.20 -5.48 2.97
N GLY A 13 -5.96 -5.92 3.23
CA GLY A 13 -5.41 -7.13 2.65
C GLY A 13 -5.08 -7.07 1.15
N TYR A 14 -5.01 -5.90 0.52
CA TYR A 14 -4.60 -5.74 -0.88
C TYR A 14 -3.08 -5.93 -1.05
N LEU A 15 -2.65 -7.19 -0.94
CA LEU A 15 -1.27 -7.62 -1.14
C LEU A 15 -0.82 -7.39 -2.60
N GLU A 16 -1.71 -7.70 -3.53
CA GLU A 16 -1.50 -7.59 -4.97
C GLU A 16 -2.02 -6.25 -5.55
N LEU A 17 -1.67 -5.99 -6.81
CA LEU A 17 -2.24 -4.87 -7.55
C LEU A 17 -3.75 -5.07 -7.73
N HIS A 18 -4.51 -3.98 -7.62
CA HIS A 18 -5.95 -3.97 -7.85
C HIS A 18 -6.34 -2.87 -8.84
N PRO A 19 -7.45 -3.05 -9.59
CA PRO A 19 -8.01 -1.98 -10.39
C PRO A 19 -8.50 -0.85 -9.48
N GLU A 20 -8.06 0.37 -9.75
CA GLU A 20 -8.43 1.57 -8.99
C GLU A 20 -8.90 2.67 -9.95
N HIS A 21 -9.87 3.46 -9.49
CA HIS A 21 -10.40 4.59 -10.25
C HIS A 21 -9.54 5.83 -10.08
N PHE A 22 -9.19 6.45 -11.20
CA PHE A 22 -8.50 7.74 -11.24
C PHE A 22 -9.30 8.73 -12.05
N TYR A 23 -9.49 9.93 -11.52
CA TYR A 23 -10.14 11.02 -12.23
C TYR A 23 -9.11 11.76 -13.09
N GLY A 24 -9.28 11.71 -14.41
CA GLY A 24 -8.48 12.44 -15.39
C GLY A 24 -9.33 13.48 -16.15
N PRO A 25 -8.70 14.26 -17.04
CA PRO A 25 -9.39 15.29 -17.84
C PRO A 25 -10.53 14.75 -18.71
N GLU A 26 -10.41 13.50 -19.17
CA GLU A 26 -11.37 12.82 -20.06
C GLU A 26 -12.40 11.96 -19.28
N GLY A 27 -12.39 11.99 -17.94
CA GLY A 27 -13.27 11.18 -17.09
C GLY A 27 -12.52 10.15 -16.23
N ILE A 28 -13.18 9.04 -15.92
CA ILE A 28 -12.63 7.99 -15.03
C ILE A 28 -11.74 7.04 -15.85
N GLU A 29 -10.51 6.85 -15.39
CA GLU A 29 -9.59 5.83 -15.84
C GLU A 29 -9.48 4.72 -14.78
N VAL A 30 -9.61 3.45 -15.18
CA VAL A 30 -9.34 2.30 -14.32
C VAL A 30 -7.94 1.79 -14.62
N ARG A 31 -7.06 1.76 -13.63
CA ARG A 31 -5.70 1.20 -13.80
C ARG A 31 -5.20 0.49 -12.54
N PRO A 32 -4.21 -0.40 -12.67
CA PRO A 32 -3.63 -1.09 -11.51
C PRO A 32 -2.97 -0.13 -10.51
N ALA A 33 -3.31 -0.27 -9.23
CA ALA A 33 -2.76 0.49 -8.11
C ALA A 33 -2.44 -0.42 -6.91
N GLY A 34 -1.83 0.17 -5.88
CA GLY A 34 -1.47 -0.53 -4.64
C GLY A 34 -0.35 -1.56 -4.81
N GLY A 35 -0.50 -2.69 -4.10
CA GLY A 35 0.44 -3.80 -4.09
C GLY A 35 1.63 -3.60 -3.13
N TYR A 36 1.82 -4.55 -2.21
CA TYR A 36 2.88 -4.48 -1.19
C TYR A 36 4.29 -4.54 -1.79
N ALA A 37 4.48 -5.23 -2.92
CA ALA A 37 5.76 -5.24 -3.64
C ALA A 37 6.16 -3.84 -4.15
N ARG A 38 5.18 -3.06 -4.65
CA ARG A 38 5.39 -1.69 -5.12
C ARG A 38 5.62 -0.74 -3.94
N LEU A 39 4.82 -0.86 -2.88
CA LEU A 39 4.99 -0.07 -1.66
C LEU A 39 6.37 -0.32 -1.02
N LYS A 40 6.81 -1.59 -0.93
CA LYS A 40 8.14 -1.95 -0.43
C LYS A 40 9.24 -1.28 -1.24
N SER A 41 9.19 -1.38 -2.57
CA SER A 41 10.18 -0.76 -3.45
C SER A 41 10.27 0.75 -3.24
N LEU A 42 9.11 1.42 -3.07
CA LEU A 42 9.05 2.85 -2.79
C LEU A 42 9.67 3.19 -1.41
N VAL A 43 9.28 2.47 -0.36
CA VAL A 43 9.82 2.65 1.00
C VAL A 43 11.34 2.45 1.01
N GLU A 44 11.86 1.44 0.32
CA GLU A 44 13.30 1.19 0.21
C GLU A 44 14.02 2.34 -0.49
N SER A 45 13.47 2.86 -1.60
CA SER A 45 14.06 4.02 -2.28
C SER A 45 14.10 5.27 -1.39
N ILE A 46 13.07 5.51 -0.59
CA ILE A 46 13.03 6.64 0.34
C ILE A 46 14.05 6.45 1.47
N ARG A 47 14.17 5.24 2.02
CA ARG A 47 15.19 4.91 3.05
C ARG A 47 16.62 5.03 2.55
N GLN A 48 16.86 4.88 1.24
CA GLN A 48 18.17 5.13 0.64
C GLN A 48 18.47 6.63 0.50
N ALA A 49 17.44 7.45 0.29
CA ALA A 49 17.59 8.89 0.08
C ALA A 49 17.57 9.71 1.40
N GLU A 50 17.05 9.14 2.49
CA GLU A 50 16.76 9.85 3.72
C GLU A 50 17.38 9.17 4.96
N GLU A 51 18.02 9.96 5.83
CA GLU A 51 18.78 9.43 6.98
C GLU A 51 17.90 8.94 8.14
N HIS A 52 16.78 9.59 8.40
CA HIS A 52 15.87 9.23 9.50
C HIS A 52 14.46 9.00 8.96
N VAL A 53 14.09 7.74 8.78
CA VAL A 53 12.79 7.34 8.23
C VAL A 53 12.05 6.43 9.20
N LEU A 54 10.81 6.78 9.52
CA LEU A 54 9.86 5.91 10.22
C LEU A 54 8.68 5.60 9.29
N LEU A 55 8.27 4.33 9.25
CA LEU A 55 7.09 3.88 8.53
C LEU A 55 6.07 3.40 9.55
N PHE A 56 4.84 3.90 9.45
CA PHE A 56 3.71 3.53 10.30
C PHE A 56 2.59 2.88 9.47
N ASP A 57 1.94 1.89 10.06
CA ASP A 57 0.67 1.34 9.62
C ASP A 57 -0.40 1.74 10.65
N ASN A 58 -1.44 2.43 10.20
CA ASN A 58 -2.44 3.03 11.08
C ASN A 58 -3.71 2.17 11.26
N GLY A 59 -3.70 0.92 10.80
CA GLY A 59 -4.79 -0.02 11.01
C GLY A 59 -5.61 -0.30 9.76
N ASP A 60 -6.64 -1.14 9.92
CA ASP A 60 -7.45 -1.73 8.83
C ASP A 60 -6.61 -2.44 7.75
N THR A 61 -5.49 -3.03 8.19
CA THR A 61 -4.58 -3.81 7.36
C THR A 61 -5.19 -5.17 6.95
N ILE A 62 -5.99 -5.77 7.83
CA ILE A 62 -6.59 -7.11 7.67
C ILE A 62 -8.06 -7.00 7.28
N HIS A 63 -8.61 -8.09 6.71
CA HIS A 63 -9.94 -8.15 6.10
C HIS A 63 -10.07 -7.31 4.81
N GLY A 64 -10.78 -7.81 3.80
CA GLY A 64 -11.02 -7.10 2.52
C GLY A 64 -10.63 -7.87 1.25
N THR A 65 -9.69 -8.81 1.35
CA THR A 65 -9.35 -9.78 0.30
C THR A 65 -9.52 -11.23 0.80
N PHE A 66 -9.52 -12.21 -0.10
CA PHE A 66 -9.58 -13.63 0.29
C PHE A 66 -8.42 -13.98 1.24
N ASP A 67 -7.21 -13.53 0.90
CA ASP A 67 -6.00 -13.81 1.68
C ASP A 67 -6.04 -13.20 3.09
N ALA A 68 -6.76 -12.09 3.27
CA ALA A 68 -6.87 -11.40 4.55
C ALA A 68 -8.18 -11.65 5.30
N SER A 69 -9.10 -12.47 4.77
CA SER A 69 -10.41 -12.74 5.37
C SER A 69 -10.69 -14.23 5.60
N SER A 70 -10.06 -15.12 4.83
CA SER A 70 -10.33 -16.54 4.92
C SER A 70 -9.41 -17.23 5.93
N PRO A 71 -9.93 -18.03 6.87
CA PRO A 71 -9.10 -18.89 7.71
C PRO A 71 -8.37 -19.97 6.91
N ARG A 72 -8.69 -20.12 5.61
CA ARG A 72 -7.98 -21.00 4.66
C ARG A 72 -6.94 -20.26 3.81
N ALA A 73 -6.70 -18.97 4.04
CA ALA A 73 -5.78 -18.13 3.27
C ALA A 73 -4.29 -18.51 3.37
N GLY A 74 -3.94 -19.63 4.01
CA GLY A 74 -2.56 -20.07 4.21
C GLY A 74 -2.40 -21.59 4.21
N ILE A 75 -3.33 -22.33 3.60
CA ILE A 75 -3.28 -23.80 3.44
C ILE A 75 -3.59 -24.22 2.01
#